data_AF-A0A254PXM4-F1
#
_entry.id   AF-A0A254PXM4-F1
#
_cell.length_a   1.000
_cell.length_b   1.000
_cell.length_c   1.000
_cell.angle_alpha   90.00
_cell.angle_beta   90.00
_cell.angle_gamma   90.00
#
_symmetry.space_group_name_H-M   'P 1'
#
loop_
_entity.id
_entity.type
_entity.pdbx_description
1 polymer ?
#
loop_
_entity_poly.entity_id
_entity_poly.type
_entity_poly.pdbx_seq_one_letter_code
_entity_poly.pdbx_strand_id
1 'polypeptide(L)'
;MSKTSRTGLTAPANAKKDSIIEIRAIAQHDMETGFRYTEDGKRIPRDIIRLFTCRYNDEEVFKADFYPGIGANPLIIFTTIAVASGTIECKWTGDDGYEAINQVKITVS
;
A
#
# COMPACT_ATOMS: atom_id res chain seq x y z
N MET A 1 -11.37 -13.41 7.94
CA MET A 1 -9.94 -13.51 7.60
C MET A 1 -9.14 -12.66 8.59
N SER A 2 -7.83 -12.89 8.74
CA SER A 2 -6.98 -12.08 9.64
C SER A 2 -7.17 -10.59 9.33
N LYS A 3 -7.56 -9.79 10.33
CA LYS A 3 -7.75 -8.34 10.18
C LYS A 3 -6.46 -7.58 9.83
N THR A 4 -5.32 -8.27 9.89
CA THR A 4 -4.02 -7.74 9.52
C THR A 4 -3.40 -8.66 8.50
N SER A 5 -3.25 -8.15 7.28
CA SER A 5 -2.55 -8.83 6.20
C SER A 5 -1.06 -8.54 6.26
N ARG A 6 -0.25 -9.49 5.77
CA ARG A 6 1.18 -9.23 5.56
C ARG A 6 1.33 -8.15 4.48
N THR A 7 2.06 -7.10 4.81
CA THR A 7 2.46 -6.06 3.85
C THR A 7 3.97 -6.09 3.66
N GLY A 8 4.43 -5.65 2.51
CA GLY A 8 5.84 -5.44 2.20
C GLY A 8 6.07 -4.02 1.70
N LEU A 9 7.15 -3.40 2.15
CA LEU A 9 7.61 -2.11 1.68
C LEU A 9 9.10 -2.21 1.36
N THR A 10 9.45 -1.85 0.13
CA THR A 10 10.84 -1.87 -0.37
C THR A 10 11.18 -0.50 -0.91
N ALA A 11 12.28 0.05 -0.41
CA ALA A 11 12.93 1.26 -0.93
C ALA A 11 14.45 1.10 -0.78
N PRO A 12 15.27 1.88 -1.51
CA PRO A 12 16.71 1.91 -1.30
C PRO A 12 17.06 2.30 0.14
N ALA A 13 17.97 1.56 0.78
CA ALA A 13 18.45 1.90 2.12
C ALA A 13 19.31 3.18 2.12
N ASN A 14 19.96 3.48 1.00
CA ASN A 14 20.78 4.67 0.79
C ASN A 14 20.45 5.32 -0.55
N ALA A 15 20.42 6.64 -0.62
CA ALA A 15 20.19 7.41 -1.84
C ALA A 15 21.04 8.69 -1.85
N LYS A 16 21.35 9.18 -3.06
CA LYS A 16 21.98 10.51 -3.19
C LYS A 16 20.93 11.58 -2.96
N LYS A 17 21.32 12.69 -2.33
CA LYS A 17 20.44 13.85 -2.23
C LYS A 17 19.92 14.27 -3.61
N ASP A 18 18.62 14.55 -3.66
CA ASP A 18 17.88 14.99 -4.85
C ASP A 18 17.79 13.94 -5.99
N SER A 19 18.14 12.69 -5.72
CA SER A 19 17.96 11.59 -6.68
C SER A 19 16.54 11.02 -6.65
N ILE A 20 16.08 10.53 -7.80
CA ILE A 20 14.81 9.81 -7.92
C ILE A 20 15.00 8.39 -7.39
N ILE A 21 14.16 8.00 -6.44
CA ILE A 21 14.12 6.65 -5.86
C ILE A 21 12.79 5.98 -6.18
N GLU A 22 12.81 4.67 -6.33
CA GLU A 22 11.62 3.84 -6.51
C GLU A 22 11.17 3.26 -5.16
N ILE A 23 9.86 3.30 -4.92
CA ILE A 23 9.20 2.70 -3.76
C ILE A 23 8.24 1.63 -4.26
N ARG A 24 8.32 0.43 -3.67
CA ARG A 24 7.41 -0.69 -3.95
C ARG A 24 6.67 -1.06 -2.69
N ALA A 25 5.35 -1.04 -2.74
CA ALA A 25 4.49 -1.44 -1.64
C ALA A 25 3.53 -2.54 -2.08
N ILE A 26 3.47 -3.64 -1.34
CA ILE A 26 2.57 -4.78 -1.59
C ILE A 26 1.75 -5.11 -0.34
N ALA A 27 0.49 -5.46 -0.52
CA ALA A 27 -0.37 -5.96 0.55
C ALA A 27 -0.98 -7.31 0.15
N GLN A 28 -0.92 -8.31 1.04
CA GLN A 28 -1.59 -9.59 0.83
C GLN A 28 -3.10 -9.45 1.08
N HIS A 29 -3.91 -9.26 0.05
CA HIS A 29 -5.33 -9.00 0.21
C HIS A 29 -6.14 -9.56 -0.97
N ASP A 30 -7.26 -10.21 -0.70
CA ASP A 30 -8.06 -10.88 -1.74
C ASP A 30 -8.75 -9.91 -2.70
N MET A 31 -9.00 -8.68 -2.23
CA MET A 31 -9.68 -7.61 -2.99
C MET A 31 -11.02 -8.12 -3.56
N GLU A 32 -11.87 -8.66 -2.69
CA GLU A 32 -13.18 -9.15 -3.09
C GLU A 32 -14.04 -7.99 -3.61
N THR A 33 -14.23 -7.98 -4.92
CA THR A 33 -14.96 -6.96 -5.66
C THR A 33 -16.42 -6.83 -5.23
N GLY A 34 -16.98 -7.91 -4.67
CA GLY A 34 -18.38 -8.04 -4.38
C GLY A 34 -19.23 -8.37 -5.60
N PHE A 35 -18.64 -8.77 -6.73
CA PHE A 35 -19.38 -9.25 -7.91
C PHE A 35 -19.43 -10.77 -8.01
N ARG A 36 -18.67 -11.49 -7.17
CA ARG A 36 -18.65 -12.95 -7.12
C ARG A 36 -19.85 -13.50 -6.35
N TYR A 37 -20.18 -14.74 -6.67
CA TYR A 37 -21.21 -15.53 -5.99
C TYR A 37 -20.60 -16.81 -5.42
N THR A 38 -21.17 -17.32 -4.34
CA THR A 38 -20.88 -18.65 -3.79
C THR A 38 -21.51 -19.73 -4.68
N GLU A 39 -21.16 -21.00 -4.44
CA GLU A 39 -21.78 -22.14 -5.14
C GLU A 39 -23.30 -22.18 -4.95
N ASP A 40 -23.79 -21.84 -3.75
CA ASP A 40 -25.24 -21.72 -3.45
C ASP A 40 -25.91 -20.47 -4.08
N GLY A 41 -25.22 -19.71 -4.93
CA GLY A 41 -25.76 -18.53 -5.61
C GLY A 41 -25.91 -17.27 -4.74
N LYS A 42 -25.29 -17.22 -3.55
CA LYS A 42 -25.29 -16.02 -2.70
C LYS A 42 -24.19 -15.08 -3.12
N ARG A 43 -24.46 -13.78 -3.15
CA ARG A 43 -23.46 -12.75 -3.46
C ARG A 43 -22.43 -12.67 -2.33
N ILE A 44 -21.16 -12.66 -2.68
CA ILE A 44 -20.07 -12.43 -1.73
C ILE A 44 -20.00 -10.91 -1.47
N PRO A 45 -20.03 -10.44 -0.21
CA PRO A 45 -19.88 -9.02 0.10
C PRO A 45 -18.55 -8.48 -0.38
N ARG A 46 -18.52 -7.20 -0.77
CA ARG A 46 -17.27 -6.51 -1.13
C ARG A 46 -16.38 -6.39 0.10
N ASP A 47 -15.10 -6.69 -0.07
CA ASP A 47 -14.04 -6.45 0.88
C ASP A 47 -12.77 -6.04 0.11
N ILE A 48 -12.51 -4.73 0.05
CA ILE A 48 -11.36 -4.18 -0.66
C ILE A 48 -10.55 -3.21 0.21
N ILE A 49 -9.27 -3.09 -0.12
CA ILE A 49 -8.48 -1.92 0.25
C ILE A 49 -9.02 -0.73 -0.55
N ARG A 50 -9.24 0.40 0.12
CA ARG A 50 -9.86 1.62 -0.44
C ARG A 50 -8.88 2.76 -0.60
N LEU A 51 -7.88 2.85 0.26
CA LEU A 51 -6.94 3.96 0.26
C LEU A 51 -5.53 3.46 0.59
N PHE A 52 -4.58 3.85 -0.26
CA PHE A 52 -3.16 3.72 -0.03
C PHE A 52 -2.54 5.11 0.11
N THR A 53 -1.73 5.31 1.15
CA THR A 53 -0.98 6.55 1.38
C THR A 53 0.48 6.22 1.70
N CYS A 54 1.40 7.00 1.14
CA CYS A 54 2.82 6.96 1.48
C CYS A 54 3.27 8.32 2.01
N ARG A 55 3.96 8.31 3.16
CA ARG A 55 4.55 9.49 3.78
C ARG A 55 6.06 9.35 3.86
N TYR A 56 6.78 10.44 3.63
CA TYR A 56 8.22 10.56 3.83
C TYR A 56 8.48 11.67 4.85
N ASN A 57 9.00 11.31 6.04
CA ASN A 57 9.28 12.27 7.12
C ASN A 57 8.10 13.22 7.39
N ASP A 58 6.90 12.65 7.51
CA ASP A 58 5.61 13.32 7.72
C ASP A 58 4.94 13.98 6.50
N GLU A 59 5.62 14.11 5.36
CA GLU A 59 5.02 14.65 4.13
C GLU A 59 4.35 13.54 3.31
N GLU A 60 3.09 13.73 2.88
CA GLU A 60 2.42 12.80 1.96
C GLU A 60 3.02 12.93 0.56
N VAL A 61 3.72 11.88 0.11
CA VAL A 61 4.39 11.85 -1.20
C VAL A 61 3.57 11.09 -2.26
N PHE A 62 2.62 10.27 -1.83
CA PHE A 62 1.76 9.51 -2.74
C PHE A 62 0.44 9.14 -2.06
N LYS A 63 -0.65 9.23 -2.83
CA LYS A 63 -1.98 8.80 -2.42
C LYS A 63 -2.71 8.17 -3.60
N ALA A 64 -3.41 7.06 -3.36
CA ALA A 64 -4.27 6.44 -4.34
C ALA A 64 -5.55 5.90 -3.71
N ASP A 65 -6.69 6.26 -4.32
CA ASP A 65 -7.99 5.69 -4.02
C ASP A 65 -8.21 4.45 -4.88
N PHE A 66 -8.57 3.34 -4.23
CA PHE A 66 -8.80 2.06 -4.87
C PHE A 66 -10.29 1.75 -4.98
N TYR A 67 -10.63 1.08 -6.06
CA TYR A 67 -11.97 0.64 -6.42
C TYR A 67 -11.94 -0.84 -6.78
N PRO A 68 -13.11 -1.50 -6.95
CA PRO A 68 -13.18 -2.94 -7.26
C PRO A 68 -12.49 -3.41 -8.56
N GLY A 69 -11.88 -2.50 -9.33
CA GLY A 69 -11.06 -2.86 -10.50
C GLY A 69 -9.61 -3.23 -10.16
N ILE A 70 -9.17 -3.05 -8.91
CA ILE A 70 -7.82 -3.44 -8.46
C ILE A 70 -7.79 -4.93 -8.15
N GLY A 71 -6.82 -5.64 -8.75
CA GLY A 71 -6.65 -7.08 -8.54
C GLY A 71 -6.16 -7.45 -7.14
N ALA A 72 -6.34 -8.73 -6.78
CA ALA A 72 -5.83 -9.30 -5.55
C ALA A 72 -4.31 -9.09 -5.39
N ASN A 73 -3.87 -8.96 -4.14
CA ASN A 73 -2.50 -8.66 -3.75
C ASN A 73 -1.94 -7.38 -4.41
N PRO A 74 -2.55 -6.21 -4.15
CA PRO A 74 -2.17 -4.97 -4.83
C PRO A 74 -0.70 -4.64 -4.60
N LEU A 75 0.00 -4.39 -5.71
CA LEU A 75 1.38 -3.92 -5.77
C LEU A 75 1.39 -2.52 -6.39
N ILE A 76 1.87 -1.54 -5.64
CA ILE A 76 2.03 -0.16 -6.10
C ILE A 76 3.51 0.16 -6.19
N ILE A 77 3.92 0.63 -7.36
CA ILE A 77 5.28 1.06 -7.65
C ILE A 77 5.21 2.51 -8.14
N PHE A 78 5.94 3.38 -7.47
CA PHE A 78 5.99 4.80 -7.76
C PHE A 78 7.37 5.33 -7.40
N THR A 79 7.62 6.58 -7.77
CA THR A 79 8.90 7.24 -7.49
C THR A 79 8.69 8.48 -6.64
N THR A 80 9.72 8.86 -5.90
CA THR A 80 9.82 10.14 -5.20
C THR A 80 11.26 10.63 -5.23
N ILE A 81 11.51 11.84 -4.74
CA ILE A 81 12.85 12.44 -4.66
C ILE A 81 13.41 12.24 -3.25
N ALA A 82 14.64 11.77 -3.15
CA ALA A 82 15.35 11.58 -1.89
C ALA A 82 15.84 12.92 -1.32
N VAL A 83 14.98 13.59 -0.55
CA VAL A 83 15.26 14.93 0.01
C VAL A 83 16.07 14.90 1.31
N ALA A 84 15.78 13.97 2.22
CA ALA A 84 16.42 13.91 3.54
C ALA A 84 16.33 12.52 4.16
N SER A 85 17.35 12.08 4.90
CA SER A 85 17.30 10.83 5.66
C SER A 85 16.07 10.76 6.57
N GLY A 86 15.55 9.55 6.78
CA GLY A 86 14.49 9.31 7.75
C GLY A 86 13.65 8.09 7.41
N THR A 87 12.32 8.23 7.46
CA THR A 87 11.37 7.11 7.36
C THR A 87 10.38 7.32 6.23
N ILE A 88 10.20 6.27 5.44
CA ILE A 88 9.12 6.12 4.48
C ILE A 88 8.08 5.20 5.13
N GLU A 89 6.88 5.70 5.33
CA GLU A 89 5.74 4.96 5.88
C GLU A 89 4.69 4.77 4.79
N CYS A 90 4.22 3.54 4.61
CA CYS A 90 3.08 3.21 3.77
C CYS A 90 1.95 2.66 4.61
N LYS A 91 0.75 3.17 4.36
CA LYS A 91 -0.49 2.77 5.04
C LYS A 91 -1.54 2.36 4.02
N TRP A 92 -2.20 1.26 4.33
CA TRP A 92 -3.33 0.70 3.60
C TRP A 92 -4.55 0.77 4.51
N THR A 93 -5.68 1.24 3.98
CA THR A 93 -6.97 1.22 4.69
C THR A 93 -8.07 0.72 3.78
N GLY A 94 -9.02 -0.03 4.31
CA GLY A 94 -10.02 -0.75 3.54
C GLY A 94 -11.39 -0.83 4.19
N ASP A 95 -12.24 -1.65 3.59
CA ASP A 95 -13.52 -2.05 4.16
C ASP A 95 -13.33 -2.83 5.47
N ASP A 96 -14.41 -2.99 6.23
CA ASP A 96 -14.44 -3.75 7.50
C ASP A 96 -13.38 -3.34 8.54
N GLY A 97 -12.91 -2.10 8.46
CA GLY A 97 -11.88 -1.55 9.33
C GLY A 97 -10.48 -2.11 9.05
N TYR A 98 -10.23 -2.64 7.86
CA TYR A 98 -8.91 -3.08 7.44
C TYR A 98 -7.90 -1.93 7.52
N GLU A 99 -6.79 -2.17 8.20
CA GLU A 99 -5.67 -1.25 8.32
C GLU A 99 -4.36 -2.03 8.39
N ALA A 100 -3.36 -1.58 7.62
CA ALA A 100 -2.02 -2.11 7.70
C ALA A 100 -0.99 -1.02 7.44
N ILE A 101 0.07 -0.99 8.25
CA ILE A 101 1.15 -0.01 8.17
C ILE A 101 2.47 -0.76 8.00
N ASN A 102 3.35 -0.24 7.16
CA ASN A 102 4.72 -0.70 7.03
C ASN A 102 5.67 0.49 6.84
N GLN A 103 6.90 0.36 7.33
CA GLN A 103 7.87 1.44 7.34
C GLN A 103 9.26 0.92 6.97
N VAL A 104 10.01 1.74 6.26
CA VAL A 104 11.44 1.51 5.99
C VAL A 104 12.23 2.79 6.23
N LYS A 105 13.50 2.62 6.63
CA LYS A 105 14.42 3.74 6.80
C LYS A 105 15.22 3.96 5.53
N ILE A 106 15.49 5.23 5.24
CA ILE A 106 16.35 5.66 4.14
C ILE A 106 17.40 6.63 4.66
N THR A 107 18.64 6.46 4.21
CA THR A 107 19.75 7.38 4.45
C THR A 107 20.02 8.16 3.16
N VAL A 108 20.04 9.49 3.26
CA VAL A 108 20.36 10.39 2.15
C VAL A 108 21.73 11.03 2.41
N SER A 109 22.61 10.94 1.42
CA SER A 109 23.98 11.49 1.44
C SER A 109 24.28 12.37 0.24
#